data_AF-A0A366W4J0-F1
#
_entry.id   AF-A0A366W4J0-F1
#
_cell.length_a   1.000
_cell.length_b   1.000
_cell.length_c   1.000
_cell.angle_alpha   90.00
_cell.angle_beta   90.00
_cell.angle_gamma   90.00
#
_symmetry.space_group_name_H-M   'P 1'
#
loop_
_entity.id
_entity.type
_entity.pdbx_description
1 polymer ?
#
loop_
_entity_poly.entity_id
_entity_poly.type
_entity_poly.pdbx_seq_one_letter_code
_entity_poly.pdbx_strand_id
1 'polypeptide(L)'
;MFAYFQDLITTAFDFEGIDRNARKFAFAQLMVGGVIVIGVPFKILMMIGDAVRNRRAKASIYAEVKKDMPEGASRELVREAAMRAELERRQAYAAPLAPPIDLAPEPVDGSYFVSLRAFAEEKQKSGAAMNAYEREAAGPIAFLFDSFGPKGFGHFDALYSTPPYRSHELSALLETLNLPDLMSAVESAMGLHLQRYQLYRDFAATGMPAEQARAHPDMPSYDALNNTVNIAGGQARFLRAADQYLQAAYPWVPNSGF
;
A
#
# COMPACT_ATOMS: atom_id res chain seq x y z
N MET A 1 -22.06 -35.06 7.08
CA MET A 1 -21.27 -33.89 6.63
C MET A 1 -21.19 -32.83 7.73
N PHE A 2 -22.30 -32.37 8.30
CA PHE A 2 -22.31 -31.42 9.44
C PHE A 2 -21.55 -31.94 10.68
N ALA A 3 -21.79 -33.19 11.08
CA ALA A 3 -21.08 -33.82 12.20
C ALA A 3 -19.55 -33.89 12.01
N TYR A 4 -19.07 -34.05 10.78
CA TYR A 4 -17.64 -34.08 10.46
C TYR A 4 -16.98 -32.69 10.63
N PHE A 5 -17.65 -31.62 10.18
CA PHE A 5 -17.17 -30.27 10.40
C PHE A 5 -17.24 -29.85 11.87
N GLN A 6 -18.27 -30.26 12.58
CA GLN A 6 -18.41 -30.00 14.01
C GLN A 6 -17.32 -30.69 14.83
N ASP A 7 -16.98 -31.94 14.48
CA ASP A 7 -15.88 -32.68 15.08
C ASP A 7 -14.51 -32.05 14.79
N LEU A 8 -14.29 -31.61 13.54
CA LEU A 8 -13.09 -30.87 13.15
C LEU A 8 -12.95 -29.53 13.87
N ILE A 9 -14.04 -28.76 14.04
CA ILE A 9 -14.04 -27.49 14.78
C ILE A 9 -13.74 -27.75 16.26
N THR A 10 -14.40 -28.72 16.86
CA THR A 10 -14.19 -29.08 18.26
C THR A 10 -12.74 -29.50 18.49
N THR A 11 -12.19 -30.34 17.60
CA THR A 11 -10.79 -30.79 17.67
C THR A 11 -9.79 -29.67 17.40
N ALA A 12 -10.05 -28.80 16.43
CA ALA A 12 -9.13 -27.71 16.07
C ALA A 12 -9.02 -26.62 17.15
N PHE A 13 -10.07 -26.44 17.96
CA PHE A 13 -10.16 -25.38 18.98
C PHE A 13 -10.17 -25.91 20.43
N ASP A 14 -9.98 -27.22 20.66
CA ASP A 14 -9.80 -27.77 22.02
C ASP A 14 -8.36 -27.60 22.49
N PHE A 15 -8.12 -26.56 23.29
CA PHE A 15 -6.79 -26.22 23.78
C PHE A 15 -6.33 -27.05 24.99
N GLU A 16 -7.24 -27.78 25.63
CA GLU A 16 -7.03 -28.42 26.94
C GLU A 16 -6.92 -29.95 26.86
N GLY A 17 -7.60 -30.60 25.91
CA GLY A 17 -7.71 -32.07 25.86
C GLY A 17 -6.95 -32.80 24.74
N ILE A 18 -6.47 -32.11 23.70
CA ILE A 18 -5.99 -32.74 22.45
C ILE A 18 -4.55 -32.36 22.09
N ASP A 19 -3.79 -33.35 21.59
CA ASP A 19 -2.39 -33.19 21.16
C ASP A 19 -2.22 -32.10 20.08
N ARG A 20 -1.12 -31.33 20.20
CA ARG A 20 -0.85 -30.16 19.36
C ARG A 20 -0.81 -30.48 17.87
N ASN A 21 -0.36 -31.67 17.47
CA ASN A 21 -0.26 -32.03 16.06
C ASN A 21 -1.64 -32.38 15.47
N ALA A 22 -2.50 -33.02 16.25
CA ALA A 22 -3.88 -33.30 15.84
C ALA A 22 -4.69 -32.02 15.59
N ARG A 23 -4.51 -30.99 16.44
CA ARG A 23 -5.18 -29.68 16.26
C ARG A 23 -4.75 -28.95 14.99
N LYS A 24 -3.44 -28.93 14.70
CA LYS A 24 -2.91 -28.32 13.47
C LYS A 24 -3.46 -28.99 12.23
N PHE A 25 -3.56 -30.32 12.25
CA PHE A 25 -4.09 -31.09 11.14
C PHE A 25 -5.60 -30.83 10.93
N ALA A 26 -6.38 -30.82 12.00
CA ALA A 26 -7.80 -30.47 11.96
C ALA A 26 -8.04 -29.04 11.47
N PHE A 27 -7.22 -28.08 11.92
CA PHE A 27 -7.28 -26.69 11.46
C PHE A 27 -6.94 -26.56 9.97
N ALA A 28 -5.91 -27.26 9.49
CA ALA A 28 -5.56 -27.28 8.07
C ALA A 28 -6.70 -27.88 7.21
N GLN A 29 -7.35 -28.94 7.69
CA GLN A 29 -8.50 -29.54 7.03
C GLN A 29 -9.72 -28.61 6.99
N LEU A 30 -9.97 -27.82 8.05
CA LEU A 30 -11.00 -26.79 8.05
C LEU A 30 -10.71 -25.68 7.03
N MET A 31 -9.47 -25.21 6.95
CA MET A 31 -9.06 -24.18 6.00
C MET A 31 -9.20 -24.65 4.55
N VAL A 32 -8.73 -25.86 4.24
CA VAL A 32 -8.88 -26.46 2.90
C VAL A 32 -10.36 -26.69 2.57
N GLY A 33 -11.15 -27.18 3.53
CA GLY A 33 -12.59 -27.35 3.38
C GLY A 33 -13.31 -26.03 3.07
N GLY A 34 -12.98 -24.95 3.77
CA GLY A 34 -13.52 -23.62 3.51
C GLY A 34 -13.18 -23.09 2.13
N VAL A 35 -11.93 -23.27 1.67
CA VAL A 35 -11.49 -22.86 0.32
C VAL A 35 -12.21 -23.65 -0.77
N ILE A 36 -12.42 -24.96 -0.60
CA ILE A 36 -13.10 -25.79 -1.59
C ILE A 36 -14.61 -25.47 -1.63
N VAL A 37 -15.26 -25.35 -0.47
CA VAL A 37 -16.71 -25.14 -0.39
C VAL A 37 -17.12 -23.72 -0.78
N ILE A 38 -16.31 -22.71 -0.48
CA ILE A 38 -16.64 -21.31 -0.75
C ILE A 38 -15.89 -20.79 -1.97
N GLY A 39 -14.56 -20.95 -1.99
CA GLY A 39 -13.70 -20.36 -3.01
C GLY A 39 -13.93 -20.93 -4.41
N VAL A 40 -14.10 -22.25 -4.54
CA VAL A 40 -14.29 -22.89 -5.85
C VAL A 40 -15.63 -22.52 -6.49
N PRO A 41 -16.80 -22.62 -5.80
CA PRO A 41 -18.07 -22.18 -6.38
C PRO A 41 -18.09 -20.69 -6.73
N PHE A 42 -17.47 -19.84 -5.89
CA PHE A 42 -17.42 -18.39 -6.17
C PHE A 42 -16.61 -18.08 -7.42
N LYS A 43 -15.46 -18.76 -7.63
CA LYS A 43 -14.66 -18.66 -8.85
C LYS A 43 -15.43 -19.12 -10.09
N ILE A 44 -16.18 -20.21 -9.98
CA ILE A 44 -17.03 -20.71 -11.08
C ILE A 44 -18.13 -19.70 -11.42
N LEU A 45 -18.80 -19.12 -10.40
CA LEU A 45 -19.83 -18.10 -10.60
C LEU A 45 -19.26 -16.83 -11.25
N MET A 46 -18.06 -16.38 -10.84
CA MET A 46 -17.37 -15.26 -11.51
C MET A 46 -17.06 -15.58 -12.97
N MET A 47 -16.49 -16.76 -13.26
CA MET A 47 -16.20 -17.16 -14.64
C MET A 47 -17.47 -17.20 -15.51
N ILE A 48 -18.60 -17.67 -14.98
CA ILE A 48 -19.89 -17.66 -15.68
C ILE A 48 -20.38 -16.22 -15.87
N GLY A 49 -20.29 -15.38 -14.84
CA GLY A 49 -20.64 -13.97 -14.89
C GLY A 49 -19.87 -13.21 -15.96
N ASP A 50 -18.54 -13.41 -16.02
CA ASP A 50 -17.67 -12.82 -17.02
C ASP A 50 -17.98 -13.34 -18.43
N ALA A 51 -18.27 -14.63 -18.58
CA ALA A 51 -18.68 -15.21 -19.86
C ALA A 51 -20.00 -14.60 -20.36
N VAL A 52 -20.99 -14.40 -19.47
CA VAL A 52 -22.27 -13.77 -19.82
C VAL A 52 -22.08 -12.28 -20.15
N ARG A 53 -21.28 -11.56 -19.36
CA ARG A 53 -20.97 -10.14 -19.58
C ARG A 53 -20.26 -9.93 -20.92
N ASN A 54 -19.27 -10.77 -21.24
CA ASN A 54 -18.56 -10.74 -22.52
C ASN A 54 -19.46 -11.06 -23.71
N ARG A 55 -20.40 -12.02 -23.58
CA ARG A 55 -21.39 -12.31 -24.63
C ARG A 55 -22.32 -11.13 -24.87
N ARG A 56 -22.82 -10.48 -23.80
CA ARG A 56 -23.68 -9.29 -23.91
C ARG A 56 -22.94 -8.10 -24.51
N ALA A 57 -21.70 -7.86 -24.10
CA ALA A 57 -20.85 -6.81 -24.66
C ALA A 57 -20.61 -7.01 -26.17
N LYS A 58 -20.26 -8.23 -26.59
CA LYS A 58 -20.13 -8.56 -28.02
C LYS A 58 -21.45 -8.36 -28.77
N ALA A 59 -22.57 -8.86 -28.25
CA ALA A 59 -23.87 -8.67 -28.88
C ALA A 59 -24.24 -7.19 -29.05
N SER A 60 -23.91 -6.33 -28.09
CA SER A 60 -24.13 -4.88 -28.20
C SER A 60 -23.31 -4.24 -29.32
N ILE A 61 -22.03 -4.60 -29.47
CA ILE A 61 -21.16 -4.11 -30.55
C ILE A 61 -21.71 -4.54 -31.91
N TYR A 62 -22.12 -5.80 -32.05
CA TYR A 62 -22.72 -6.29 -33.30
C TYR A 62 -24.05 -5.59 -33.64
N ALA A 63 -24.88 -5.29 -32.65
CA ALA A 63 -26.15 -4.59 -32.86
C ALA A 63 -25.93 -3.13 -33.29
N GLU A 64 -24.94 -2.46 -32.68
CA GLU A 64 -24.54 -1.09 -32.98
C GLU A 64 -23.96 -0.98 -34.39
N VAL A 65 -23.00 -1.84 -34.74
CA VAL A 65 -22.40 -1.88 -36.09
C VAL A 65 -23.43 -2.22 -37.16
N LYS A 66 -24.40 -3.09 -36.88
CA LYS A 66 -25.46 -3.43 -37.84
C LYS A 66 -26.41 -2.26 -38.12
N LYS A 67 -26.61 -1.35 -37.17
CA LYS A 67 -27.49 -0.18 -37.34
C LYS A 67 -26.93 0.83 -38.33
N ASP A 68 -25.60 0.94 -38.41
CA ASP A 68 -24.90 1.92 -39.23
C ASP A 68 -24.46 1.36 -40.61
N MET A 69 -24.87 0.13 -40.92
CA MET A 69 -24.53 -0.56 -42.18
C MET A 69 -25.64 -0.40 -43.23
N PRO A 70 -25.29 -0.32 -44.53
CA PRO A 70 -26.26 -0.26 -45.61
C PRO A 70 -27.12 -1.53 -45.70
N GLU A 71 -28.38 -1.38 -46.07
CA GLU A 71 -29.32 -2.50 -46.24
C GLU A 71 -28.77 -3.51 -47.27
N GLY A 72 -28.64 -4.77 -46.86
CA GLY A 72 -28.09 -5.84 -47.71
C GLY A 72 -26.59 -6.13 -47.51
N ALA A 73 -25.92 -5.49 -46.55
CA ALA A 73 -24.52 -5.78 -46.22
C ALA A 73 -24.29 -7.28 -45.93
N SER A 74 -23.21 -7.84 -46.50
CA SER A 74 -22.86 -9.24 -46.30
C SER A 74 -22.50 -9.52 -44.83
N ARG A 75 -22.76 -10.76 -44.38
CA ARG A 75 -22.45 -11.17 -42.99
C ARG A 75 -20.97 -11.05 -42.64
N GLU A 76 -20.09 -11.20 -43.63
CA GLU A 76 -18.64 -11.05 -43.44
C GLU A 76 -18.25 -9.60 -43.17
N LEU A 77 -18.86 -8.65 -43.91
CA LEU A 77 -18.58 -7.23 -43.76
C LEU A 77 -19.04 -6.69 -42.39
N VAL A 78 -20.19 -7.17 -41.89
CA VAL A 78 -20.68 -6.87 -40.53
C VAL A 78 -19.73 -7.44 -39.46
N ARG A 79 -19.17 -8.64 -39.68
CA ARG A 79 -18.24 -9.28 -38.75
C ARG A 79 -16.90 -8.56 -38.70
N GLU A 80 -16.36 -8.14 -39.84
CA GLU A 80 -15.11 -7.37 -39.91
C GLU A 80 -15.26 -6.00 -39.24
N ALA A 81 -16.37 -5.30 -39.50
CA ALA A 81 -16.66 -4.03 -38.86
C ALA A 81 -16.86 -4.16 -37.34
N ALA A 82 -17.51 -5.23 -36.87
CA ALA A 82 -17.61 -5.53 -35.44
C ALA A 82 -16.26 -5.83 -34.79
N MET A 83 -15.35 -6.51 -35.50
CA MET A 83 -13.98 -6.73 -35.00
C MET A 83 -13.18 -5.42 -34.94
N ARG A 84 -13.30 -4.54 -35.94
CA ARG A 84 -12.64 -3.22 -35.93
C ARG A 84 -13.18 -2.35 -34.80
N ALA A 85 -14.50 -2.28 -34.63
CA ALA A 85 -15.12 -1.53 -33.53
C ALA A 85 -14.75 -2.11 -32.15
N GLU A 86 -14.62 -3.44 -32.02
CA GLU A 86 -14.12 -4.08 -30.79
C GLU A 86 -12.64 -3.70 -30.53
N LEU A 87 -11.81 -3.63 -31.58
CA LEU A 87 -10.40 -3.26 -31.48
C LEU A 87 -10.22 -1.77 -31.16
N GLU A 88 -11.00 -0.89 -31.80
CA GLU A 88 -11.06 0.55 -31.51
C GLU A 88 -11.56 0.81 -30.09
N ARG A 89 -12.62 0.11 -29.63
CA ARG A 89 -13.04 0.18 -28.24
C ARG A 89 -11.94 -0.31 -27.31
N ARG A 90 -11.27 -1.42 -27.62
CA ARG A 90 -10.13 -1.90 -26.80
C ARG A 90 -8.96 -0.92 -26.79
N GLN A 91 -8.75 -0.14 -27.85
CA GLN A 91 -7.74 0.92 -27.88
C GLN A 91 -8.20 2.17 -27.13
N ALA A 92 -9.49 2.52 -27.18
CA ALA A 92 -10.08 3.62 -26.43
C ALA A 92 -10.19 3.31 -24.92
N TYR A 93 -10.33 2.04 -24.56
CA TYR A 93 -10.34 1.53 -23.18
C TYR A 93 -8.98 0.96 -22.73
N ALA A 94 -8.00 0.83 -23.62
CA ALA A 94 -6.61 0.74 -23.20
C ALA A 94 -6.37 2.04 -22.45
N ALA A 95 -6.03 1.94 -21.16
CA ALA A 95 -5.97 3.06 -20.23
C ALA A 95 -5.42 4.30 -20.95
N PRO A 96 -6.06 5.49 -20.81
CA PRO A 96 -5.51 6.70 -21.40
C PRO A 96 -4.03 6.72 -21.08
N LEU A 97 -3.18 6.86 -22.12
CA LEU A 97 -1.74 7.05 -21.96
C LEU A 97 -1.60 8.02 -20.80
N ALA A 98 -1.11 7.52 -19.66
CA ALA A 98 -0.91 8.37 -18.51
C ALA A 98 -0.11 9.57 -19.03
N PRO A 99 -0.54 10.82 -18.77
CA PRO A 99 0.23 11.97 -19.21
C PRO A 99 1.69 11.72 -18.79
N PRO A 100 2.68 12.03 -19.66
CA PRO A 100 4.08 11.80 -19.32
C PRO A 100 4.30 12.34 -17.91
N ILE A 101 4.72 11.45 -17.01
CA ILE A 101 4.96 11.83 -15.61
C ILE A 101 6.10 12.84 -15.68
N ASP A 102 5.81 14.13 -15.52
CA ASP A 102 6.85 15.15 -15.47
C ASP A 102 7.89 14.71 -14.44
N LEU A 103 9.15 14.66 -14.83
CA LEU A 103 10.22 14.19 -13.94
C LEU A 103 10.87 15.40 -13.27
N ALA A 104 11.34 15.21 -12.03
CA ALA A 104 12.01 16.26 -11.28
C ALA A 104 13.33 16.65 -11.97
N PRO A 105 13.67 17.95 -12.01
CA PRO A 105 14.98 18.40 -12.47
C PRO A 105 16.07 18.02 -11.48
N GLU A 106 17.24 17.68 -12.00
CA GLU A 106 18.39 17.32 -11.17
C GLU A 106 18.86 18.51 -10.32
N PRO A 107 18.91 18.37 -8.97
CA PRO A 107 19.39 19.44 -8.11
C PRO A 107 20.92 19.58 -8.19
N VAL A 108 21.39 20.81 -8.35
CA VAL A 108 22.83 21.13 -8.50
C VAL A 108 23.59 21.08 -7.17
N ASP A 109 22.88 21.27 -6.06
CA ASP A 109 23.43 21.30 -4.70
C ASP A 109 23.52 19.92 -4.03
N GLY A 110 23.11 18.86 -4.74
CA GLY A 110 23.10 17.49 -4.24
C GLY A 110 21.94 17.18 -3.29
N SER A 111 20.95 18.06 -3.16
CA SER A 111 19.77 17.88 -2.29
C SER A 111 18.69 16.99 -2.94
N TYR A 112 19.08 15.81 -3.41
CA TYR A 112 18.23 14.89 -4.18
C TYR A 112 16.93 14.51 -3.47
N PHE A 113 16.99 14.14 -2.20
CA PHE A 113 15.79 13.78 -1.43
C PHE A 113 14.87 14.97 -1.21
N VAL A 114 15.40 16.10 -0.75
CA VAL A 114 14.60 17.30 -0.43
C VAL A 114 13.93 17.83 -1.70
N SER A 115 14.66 17.86 -2.81
CA SER A 115 14.14 18.30 -4.10
C SER A 115 13.05 17.37 -4.64
N LEU A 116 13.25 16.04 -4.58
CA LEU A 116 12.24 15.08 -5.04
C LEU A 116 11.00 15.11 -4.15
N ARG A 117 11.16 15.23 -2.83
CA ARG A 117 10.05 15.36 -1.88
C ARG A 117 9.21 16.59 -2.19
N ALA A 118 9.84 17.75 -2.36
CA ALA A 118 9.13 19.00 -2.68
C ALA A 118 8.33 18.87 -3.99
N PHE A 119 8.95 18.31 -5.03
CA PHE A 119 8.30 18.06 -6.32
C PHE A 119 7.10 17.09 -6.20
N ALA A 120 7.26 16.00 -5.45
CA ALA A 120 6.20 15.03 -5.20
C ALA A 120 5.03 15.63 -4.38
N GLU A 121 5.33 16.46 -3.38
CA GLU A 121 4.31 17.18 -2.61
C GLU A 121 3.53 18.19 -3.48
N GLU A 122 4.19 18.86 -4.44
CA GLU A 122 3.51 19.71 -5.42
C GLU A 122 2.59 18.91 -6.35
N LYS A 123 3.05 17.75 -6.84
CA LYS A 123 2.20 16.83 -7.62
C LYS A 123 1.00 16.34 -6.83
N GLN A 124 1.19 16.04 -5.54
CA GLN A 124 0.10 15.62 -4.67
C GLN A 124 -0.97 16.72 -4.53
N LYS A 125 -0.56 17.99 -4.45
CA LYS A 125 -1.47 19.14 -4.39
C LYS A 125 -2.21 19.38 -5.71
N SER A 126 -1.54 19.19 -6.84
CA SER A 126 -2.14 19.40 -8.17
C SER A 126 -2.94 18.20 -8.70
N GLY A 127 -2.80 17.03 -8.07
CA GLY A 127 -3.41 15.78 -8.54
C GLY A 127 -2.66 15.14 -9.71
N ALA A 128 -1.44 15.59 -10.00
CA ALA A 128 -0.59 15.02 -11.04
C ALA A 128 -0.16 13.59 -10.69
N ALA A 129 0.04 12.77 -11.72
CA ALA A 129 0.49 11.39 -11.54
C ALA A 129 1.89 11.34 -10.93
N MET A 130 2.06 10.51 -9.90
CA MET A 130 3.34 10.25 -9.27
C MET A 130 3.88 8.87 -9.63
N ASN A 131 5.17 8.77 -9.92
CA ASN A 131 5.83 7.48 -10.07
C ASN A 131 6.09 6.80 -8.69
N ALA A 132 6.76 5.65 -8.69
CA ALA A 132 7.04 4.91 -7.45
C ALA A 132 7.96 5.69 -6.50
N TYR A 133 9.07 6.24 -7.01
CA TYR A 133 10.05 6.98 -6.22
C TYR A 133 9.50 8.29 -5.66
N GLU A 134 8.65 9.01 -6.40
CA GLU A 134 7.98 10.21 -5.91
C GLU A 134 7.04 9.90 -4.75
N ARG A 135 6.28 8.79 -4.85
CA ARG A 135 5.44 8.30 -3.75
C ARG A 135 6.27 7.85 -2.54
N GLU A 136 7.44 7.29 -2.79
CA GLU A 136 8.36 6.86 -1.74
C GLU A 136 8.99 8.06 -1.00
N ALA A 137 9.45 9.05 -1.77
CA ALA A 137 10.04 10.30 -1.28
C ALA A 137 9.06 11.13 -0.46
N ALA A 138 7.81 11.31 -0.94
CA ALA A 138 6.76 12.01 -0.20
C ALA A 138 6.09 11.14 0.88
N GLY A 139 6.41 9.84 0.93
CA GLY A 139 5.77 8.88 1.82
C GLY A 139 6.71 8.33 2.88
N PRO A 140 7.11 7.04 2.81
CA PRO A 140 7.90 6.38 3.84
C PRO A 140 9.27 7.04 4.10
N ILE A 141 9.95 7.58 3.08
CA ILE A 141 11.23 8.28 3.28
C ILE A 141 11.01 9.60 4.04
N ALA A 142 10.04 10.41 3.62
CA ALA A 142 9.66 11.63 4.33
C ALA A 142 9.27 11.35 5.78
N PHE A 143 8.48 10.32 6.02
CA PHE A 143 8.04 9.95 7.35
C PHE A 143 9.19 9.57 8.28
N LEU A 144 10.15 8.76 7.82
CA LEU A 144 11.33 8.43 8.61
C LEU A 144 12.25 9.63 8.81
N PHE A 145 12.46 10.44 7.76
CA PHE A 145 13.23 11.68 7.86
C PHE A 145 12.65 12.64 8.91
N ASP A 146 11.34 12.83 8.91
CA ASP A 146 10.64 13.69 9.87
C ASP A 146 10.68 13.09 11.29
N SER A 147 10.59 11.77 11.40
CA SER A 147 10.68 11.03 12.68
C SER A 147 12.09 11.04 13.28
N PHE A 148 13.14 11.15 12.47
CA PHE A 148 14.51 11.31 12.96
C PHE A 148 14.87 12.77 13.23
N GLY A 149 14.01 13.71 12.85
CA GLY A 149 14.21 15.14 13.02
C GLY A 149 13.82 15.69 14.39
N PRO A 150 13.63 17.01 14.52
CA PRO A 150 13.41 17.68 15.81
C PRO A 150 12.18 17.21 16.60
N LYS A 151 11.17 16.67 15.91
CA LYS A 151 9.96 16.12 16.55
C LYS A 151 10.16 14.70 17.06
N GLY A 152 11.24 14.03 16.66
CA GLY A 152 11.53 12.65 16.99
C GLY A 152 10.41 11.69 16.60
N PHE A 153 10.39 10.53 17.24
CA PHE A 153 9.32 9.54 17.08
C PHE A 153 7.95 9.99 17.58
N GLY A 154 7.84 11.16 18.23
CA GLY A 154 6.56 11.81 18.52
C GLY A 154 5.75 12.12 17.26
N HIS A 155 6.38 12.11 16.08
CA HIS A 155 5.69 12.21 14.79
C HIS A 155 4.69 11.06 14.55
N PHE A 156 4.90 9.89 15.15
CA PHE A 156 3.96 8.76 15.06
C PHE A 156 2.60 9.10 15.68
N ASP A 157 2.57 9.93 16.73
CA ASP A 157 1.33 10.30 17.43
C ASP A 157 0.46 11.32 16.68
N ALA A 158 0.99 11.92 15.60
CA ALA A 158 0.19 12.77 14.71
C ALA A 158 -0.85 11.96 13.92
N LEU A 159 -0.78 10.63 13.96
CA LEU A 159 -1.62 9.72 13.19
C LEU A 159 -2.65 9.05 14.11
N TYR A 160 -3.91 9.14 13.72
CA TYR A 160 -5.05 8.96 14.63
C TYR A 160 -5.44 7.51 14.95
N SER A 161 -4.76 6.48 14.41
CA SER A 161 -5.14 5.09 14.69
C SER A 161 -4.09 4.03 14.36
N THR A 162 -3.41 4.20 13.23
CA THR A 162 -2.44 3.25 12.70
C THR A 162 -1.24 4.04 12.20
N PRO A 163 -0.01 3.57 12.45
CA PRO A 163 1.16 4.07 11.74
C PRO A 163 0.87 4.11 10.24
N PRO A 164 1.40 5.10 9.51
CA PRO A 164 1.04 5.31 8.11
C PRO A 164 1.66 4.22 7.21
N TYR A 165 2.69 3.54 7.74
CA TYR A 165 3.44 2.48 7.11
C TYR A 165 3.60 1.31 8.07
N ARG A 166 3.68 0.11 7.51
CA ARG A 166 3.89 -1.12 8.26
C ARG A 166 5.37 -1.30 8.61
N SER A 167 5.63 -2.06 9.67
CA SER A 167 7.00 -2.30 10.14
C SER A 167 7.92 -2.83 9.06
N HIS A 168 7.46 -3.82 8.27
CA HIS A 168 8.26 -4.40 7.20
C HIS A 168 8.53 -3.42 6.04
N GLU A 169 7.65 -2.43 5.80
CA GLU A 169 7.86 -1.42 4.75
C GLU A 169 8.98 -0.46 5.18
N LEU A 170 8.96 -0.01 6.43
CA LEU A 170 10.01 0.85 7.00
C LEU A 170 11.34 0.12 7.16
N SER A 171 11.30 -1.16 7.58
CA SER A 171 12.47 -2.02 7.70
C SER A 171 13.12 -2.28 6.34
N ALA A 172 12.35 -2.61 5.30
CA ALA A 172 12.88 -2.80 3.95
C ALA A 172 13.48 -1.50 3.37
N LEU A 173 12.88 -0.34 3.69
CA LEU A 173 13.44 0.95 3.31
C LEU A 173 14.79 1.20 3.98
N LEU A 174 14.91 0.96 5.29
CA LEU A 174 16.17 1.12 6.00
C LEU A 174 17.26 0.17 5.48
N GLU A 175 16.92 -1.06 5.11
CA GLU A 175 17.85 -1.97 4.44
C GLU A 175 18.30 -1.40 3.08
N THR A 176 17.36 -0.88 2.28
CA THR A 176 17.64 -0.27 0.96
C THR A 176 18.57 0.94 1.09
N LEU A 177 18.39 1.74 2.14
CA LEU A 177 19.23 2.90 2.46
C LEU A 177 20.52 2.52 3.20
N ASN A 178 20.80 1.23 3.40
CA ASN A 178 21.97 0.72 4.13
C ASN A 178 22.08 1.27 5.57
N LEU A 179 20.94 1.34 6.26
CA LEU A 179 20.78 1.77 7.66
C LEU A 179 20.09 0.70 8.53
N PRO A 180 20.49 -0.59 8.47
CA PRO A 180 19.83 -1.65 9.23
C PRO A 180 19.97 -1.47 10.75
N ASP A 181 20.99 -0.72 11.19
CA ASP A 181 21.21 -0.39 12.61
C ASP A 181 20.07 0.42 13.23
N LEU A 182 19.30 1.16 12.42
CA LEU A 182 18.18 1.97 12.89
C LEU A 182 16.85 1.19 12.97
N MET A 183 16.78 -0.03 12.44
CA MET A 183 15.53 -0.81 12.36
C MET A 183 14.93 -1.06 13.75
N SER A 184 15.75 -1.51 14.71
CA SER A 184 15.28 -1.81 16.06
C SER A 184 14.68 -0.58 16.76
N ALA A 185 15.21 0.61 16.50
CA ALA A 185 14.66 1.85 17.05
C ALA A 185 13.30 2.18 16.44
N VAL A 186 13.14 2.01 15.12
CA VAL A 186 11.85 2.21 14.42
C VAL A 186 10.80 1.19 14.85
N GLU A 187 11.16 -0.10 14.93
CA GLU A 187 10.27 -1.16 15.40
C GLU A 187 9.81 -0.92 16.84
N SER A 188 10.73 -0.49 17.71
CA SER A 188 10.41 -0.12 19.09
C SER A 188 9.50 1.11 19.16
N ALA A 189 9.73 2.11 18.30
CA ALA A 189 8.88 3.29 18.21
C ALA A 189 7.45 2.94 17.75
N MET A 190 7.31 2.00 16.82
CA MET A 190 6.01 1.47 16.40
C MET A 190 5.27 0.76 17.54
N GLY A 191 5.97 -0.11 18.28
CA GLY A 191 5.39 -0.78 19.45
C GLY A 191 4.94 0.22 20.51
N LEU A 192 5.78 1.22 20.78
CA LEU A 192 5.49 2.29 21.72
C LEU A 192 4.30 3.15 21.28
N HIS A 193 4.19 3.48 19.99
CA HIS A 193 3.03 4.20 19.45
C HIS A 193 1.72 3.43 19.66
N LEU A 194 1.71 2.12 19.37
CA LEU A 194 0.52 1.30 19.58
C LEU A 194 0.12 1.24 21.06
N GLN A 195 1.10 1.14 21.96
CA GLN A 195 0.87 1.20 23.40
C GLN A 195 0.30 2.55 23.84
N ARG A 196 0.89 3.67 23.38
CA ARG A 196 0.42 5.03 23.65
C ARG A 196 -0.99 5.26 23.12
N TYR A 197 -1.28 4.77 21.92
CA TYR A 197 -2.61 4.86 21.33
C TYR A 197 -3.66 4.08 22.13
N GLN A 198 -3.33 2.87 22.58
CA GLN A 198 -4.23 2.09 23.44
C GLN A 198 -4.51 2.81 24.76
N LEU A 199 -3.48 3.30 25.44
CA LEU A 199 -3.62 4.07 26.69
C LEU A 199 -4.44 5.35 26.48
N TYR A 200 -4.21 6.07 25.38
CA TYR A 200 -5.02 7.23 25.02
C TYR A 200 -6.50 6.88 24.89
N ARG A 201 -6.84 5.75 24.26
CA ARG A 201 -8.23 5.28 24.15
C ARG A 201 -8.82 4.92 25.50
N ASP A 202 -8.04 4.28 26.36
CA ASP A 202 -8.47 3.88 27.70
C ASP A 202 -8.75 5.12 28.56
N PHE A 203 -7.86 6.12 28.54
CA PHE A 203 -8.10 7.40 29.21
C PHE A 203 -9.31 8.14 28.64
N ALA A 204 -9.45 8.22 27.32
CA ALA A 204 -10.61 8.85 26.70
C ALA A 204 -11.92 8.14 27.07
N ALA A 205 -11.92 6.82 27.24
CA ALA A 205 -13.08 6.05 27.69
C ALA A 205 -13.52 6.39 29.12
N THR A 206 -12.62 6.90 29.97
CA THR A 206 -12.96 7.41 31.31
C THR A 206 -13.59 8.80 31.30
N GLY A 207 -13.73 9.43 30.12
CA GLY A 207 -14.20 10.82 29.98
C GLY A 207 -13.10 11.87 30.10
N MET A 208 -11.83 11.46 30.11
CA MET A 208 -10.69 12.39 30.12
C MET A 208 -10.62 13.19 28.81
N PRO A 209 -10.43 14.52 28.85
CA PRO A 209 -10.18 15.33 27.66
C PRO A 209 -8.96 14.85 26.88
N ALA A 210 -9.01 14.92 25.55
CA ALA A 210 -7.97 14.38 24.66
C ALA A 210 -6.57 14.95 24.93
N GLU A 211 -6.45 16.25 25.23
CA GLU A 211 -5.18 16.89 25.56
C GLU A 211 -4.60 16.37 26.87
N GLN A 212 -5.45 16.15 27.89
CA GLN A 212 -5.04 15.58 29.17
C GLN A 212 -4.65 14.10 29.03
N ALA A 213 -5.39 13.34 28.22
CA ALA A 213 -5.07 11.95 27.93
C ALA A 213 -3.71 11.80 27.24
N ARG A 214 -3.36 12.69 26.31
CA ARG A 214 -2.05 12.69 25.62
C ARG A 214 -0.89 13.11 26.52
N ALA A 215 -1.15 14.00 27.49
CA ALA A 215 -0.15 14.49 28.44
C ALA A 215 -0.14 13.70 29.76
N HIS A 216 -0.83 12.56 29.83
CA HIS A 216 -0.94 11.79 31.06
C HIS A 216 0.44 11.29 31.52
N PRO A 217 0.77 11.35 32.83
CA PRO A 217 2.08 10.93 33.34
C PRO A 217 2.47 9.48 33.02
N ASP A 218 1.47 8.60 32.97
CA ASP A 218 1.69 7.17 32.63
C ASP A 218 1.92 6.94 31.13
N MET A 219 1.84 7.98 30.30
CA MET A 219 2.06 7.84 28.87
C MET A 219 3.56 7.63 28.60
N PRO A 220 3.96 6.47 28.05
CA PRO A 220 5.38 6.12 27.93
C PRO A 220 6.08 6.98 26.86
N SER A 221 7.29 7.47 27.14
CA SER A 221 7.99 8.47 26.32
C SER A 221 8.89 7.86 25.23
N TYR A 222 9.07 8.60 24.13
CA TYR A 222 10.00 8.30 23.04
C TYR A 222 11.46 8.70 23.32
N ASP A 223 11.75 9.41 24.43
CA ASP A 223 13.04 10.07 24.65
C ASP A 223 14.25 9.13 24.54
N ALA A 224 14.15 7.92 25.07
CA ALA A 224 15.23 6.93 24.99
C ALA A 224 15.53 6.51 23.54
N LEU A 225 14.49 6.34 22.72
CA LEU A 225 14.61 5.99 21.30
C LEU A 225 15.15 7.17 20.49
N ASN A 226 14.64 8.38 20.74
CA ASN A 226 15.14 9.61 20.13
C ASN A 226 16.63 9.81 20.42
N ASN A 227 17.05 9.62 21.66
CA ASN A 227 18.45 9.72 22.05
C ASN A 227 19.33 8.68 21.35
N THR A 228 18.86 7.44 21.23
CA THR A 228 19.57 6.37 20.51
C THR A 228 19.80 6.74 19.05
N VAL A 229 18.75 7.20 18.36
CA VAL A 229 18.84 7.62 16.95
C VAL A 229 19.75 8.83 16.80
N ASN A 230 19.66 9.82 17.69
CA ASN A 230 20.50 11.02 17.65
C ASN A 230 21.99 10.69 17.82
N ILE A 231 22.34 9.82 18.78
CA ILE A 231 23.72 9.35 18.99
C ILE A 231 24.23 8.60 17.76
N ALA A 232 23.36 7.82 17.12
CA ALA A 232 23.69 7.11 15.89
C ALA A 232 23.88 8.06 14.69
N GLY A 233 23.64 9.37 14.79
CA GLY A 233 23.74 10.33 13.69
C GLY A 233 22.44 10.52 12.88
N GLY A 234 21.36 9.87 13.32
CA GLY A 234 19.95 10.07 12.97
C GLY A 234 19.66 10.69 11.60
N GLN A 235 18.96 11.83 11.63
CA GLN A 235 18.46 12.51 10.43
C GLN A 235 19.54 12.85 9.41
N ALA A 236 20.75 13.24 9.85
CA ALA A 236 21.83 13.64 8.95
C ALA A 236 22.45 12.44 8.21
N ARG A 237 22.53 11.26 8.85
CA ARG A 237 22.91 10.02 8.17
C ARG A 237 21.81 9.58 7.21
N PHE A 238 20.56 9.64 7.66
CA PHE A 238 19.41 9.28 6.83
C PHE A 238 19.30 10.13 5.57
N LEU A 239 19.43 11.45 5.70
CA LEU A 239 19.42 12.38 4.57
C LEU A 239 20.48 12.03 3.53
N ARG A 240 21.73 11.82 3.97
CA ARG A 240 22.83 11.45 3.06
C ARG A 240 22.58 10.12 2.35
N ALA A 241 22.05 9.13 3.06
CA ALA A 241 21.70 7.84 2.46
C ALA A 241 20.56 7.97 1.45
N ALA A 242 19.53 8.75 1.77
CA ALA A 242 18.41 9.03 0.89
C ALA A 242 18.87 9.80 -0.36
N ASP A 243 19.76 10.79 -0.22
CA ASP A 243 20.33 11.53 -1.34
C ASP A 243 21.11 10.60 -2.28
N GLN A 244 21.99 9.75 -1.74
CA GLN A 244 22.75 8.78 -2.54
C GLN A 244 21.85 7.79 -3.28
N TYR A 245 20.83 7.28 -2.59
CA TYR A 245 19.85 6.37 -3.18
C TYR A 245 19.08 7.03 -4.32
N LEU A 246 18.52 8.22 -4.09
CA LEU A 246 17.69 8.90 -5.08
C LEU A 246 18.49 9.50 -6.23
N GLN A 247 19.74 9.91 -5.99
CA GLN A 247 20.68 10.27 -7.05
C GLN A 247 20.87 9.11 -8.04
N ALA A 248 21.03 7.89 -7.54
CA ALA A 248 21.29 6.71 -8.36
C ALA A 248 20.03 6.10 -8.97
N ALA A 249 18.89 6.15 -8.27
CA ALA A 249 17.68 5.42 -8.65
C ALA A 249 16.67 6.25 -9.44
N TYR A 250 16.53 7.55 -9.17
CA TYR A 250 15.51 8.37 -9.81
C TYR A 250 15.96 8.84 -11.21
N PRO A 251 15.09 8.79 -12.23
CA PRO A 251 15.41 9.26 -13.57
C PRO A 251 15.33 10.80 -13.65
N TRP A 252 16.34 11.48 -13.11
CA TRP A 252 16.41 12.94 -13.09
C TRP A 252 16.40 13.54 -14.50
N VAL A 253 15.68 14.65 -14.68
CA VAL A 253 15.83 15.47 -15.88
C VAL A 253 17.16 16.22 -15.75
N PRO A 254 18.12 16.03 -16.67
CA PRO A 254 19.39 16.73 -16.61
C PRO A 254 19.13 18.23 -16.55
N ASN A 255 19.78 18.89 -15.59
CA ASN A 255 19.76 20.33 -15.53
C ASN A 255 20.66 20.87 -16.65
N SER A 256 20.12 20.87 -17.88
CA SER A 256 20.77 21.45 -19.05
C SER A 256 20.76 22.96 -18.86
N GLY A 257 21.74 23.45 -18.10
CA GLY A 257 21.98 24.87 -17.92
C GLY A 257 22.10 25.54 -19.28
N PHE A 258 21.04 26.23 -19.68
CA PHE A 258 21.05 27.27 -20.70
C PHE A 258 20.79 28.60 -20.00
#